data_AF-X1UV47-F1
#
_entry.id   AF-X1UV47-F1
#
_cell.length_a   1.000
_cell.length_b   1.000
_cell.length_c   1.000
_cell.angle_alpha   90.00
_cell.angle_beta   90.00
_cell.angle_gamma   90.00
#
_symmetry.space_group_name_H-M   'P 1'
#
loop_
_entity.id
_entity.type
_entity.pdbx_description
1 polymer ?
#
loop_
_entity_poly.entity_id
_entity_poly.type
_entity_poly.pdbx_seq_one_letter_code
_entity_poly.pdbx_strand_id
1 'polypeptide(L)'
;MEVFGDPTVHTCIIILSRELKANHAVQIRKQVASIQELYGNHDYEIRQELLGNSDKATFDIFVDPTTQKLMMKLGDNARLLGEICFIRQCIKTGNDKIYVQSSDVSPSEPWKPTLRGRSINRYAILDKNLYVKYGRWLARNWKNKSF
;
A
#
# COMPACT_ATOMS: atom_id res chain seq x y z
N MET A 1 10.00 22.44 -10.11
CA MET A 1 9.45 21.65 -8.99
C MET A 1 8.19 20.99 -9.51
N GLU A 2 8.30 19.79 -10.08
CA GLU A 2 7.13 19.06 -10.57
C GLU A 2 6.47 18.36 -9.39
N VAL A 3 5.24 18.76 -9.09
CA VAL A 3 4.47 18.28 -7.93
C VAL A 3 3.82 16.91 -8.22
N PHE A 4 3.86 16.43 -9.47
CA PHE A 4 3.32 15.13 -9.87
C PHE A 4 4.18 14.52 -10.99
N GLY A 5 5.16 13.69 -10.64
CA GLY A 5 6.09 13.06 -11.60
C GLY A 5 5.56 11.82 -12.32
N ASP A 6 4.34 11.38 -12.03
CA ASP A 6 3.67 10.28 -12.76
C ASP A 6 2.16 10.35 -12.47
N PRO A 7 1.37 11.17 -13.18
CA PRO A 7 -0.07 11.06 -13.11
C PRO A 7 -0.48 9.68 -13.66
N THR A 8 -0.93 8.78 -12.78
CA THR A 8 -1.58 7.54 -13.23
C THR A 8 -2.93 7.92 -13.83
N VAL A 9 -3.00 7.93 -15.17
CA VAL A 9 -4.24 8.18 -15.89
C VAL A 9 -5.00 6.87 -15.99
N HIS A 10 -6.17 6.80 -15.36
CA HIS A 10 -7.13 5.72 -15.56
C HIS A 10 -8.24 6.19 -16.49
N THR A 11 -8.32 5.61 -17.68
CA THR A 11 -9.45 5.84 -18.60
C THR A 11 -10.66 5.06 -18.10
N CYS A 12 -11.77 5.76 -17.88
CA CYS A 12 -13.04 5.16 -17.50
C CYS A 12 -14.08 5.48 -18.60
N ILE A 13 -14.71 4.45 -19.15
CA ILE A 13 -15.82 4.60 -20.10
C ILE A 13 -17.09 4.24 -19.34
N ILE A 14 -18.02 5.19 -19.26
CA ILE A 14 -19.29 5.02 -18.54
C ILE A 14 -20.40 5.00 -19.58
N ILE A 15 -21.15 3.90 -19.62
CA ILE A 15 -22.33 3.75 -20.47
C ILE A 15 -23.54 3.75 -19.54
N LEU A 16 -24.46 4.69 -19.76
CA LEU A 16 -25.66 4.86 -18.94
C LEU A 16 -26.90 4.52 -19.75
N SER A 17 -27.85 3.82 -19.13
CA SER A 17 -29.20 3.63 -19.65
C SER A 17 -30.21 4.24 -18.68
N ARG A 18 -31.29 4.79 -19.23
CA ARG A 18 -32.35 5.44 -18.46
C ARG A 18 -33.32 4.44 -17.82
N GLU A 19 -33.28 3.17 -18.22
CA GLU A 19 -34.20 2.15 -17.74
C GLU A 19 -33.85 1.66 -16.33
N LEU A 20 -34.78 1.86 -15.40
CA LEU A 20 -34.75 1.19 -14.10
C LEU A 20 -35.22 -0.26 -14.30
N LYS A 21 -34.28 -1.21 -14.27
CA LYS A 21 -34.58 -2.63 -14.30
C LYS A 21 -34.56 -3.18 -12.88
N ALA A 22 -35.54 -4.02 -12.54
CA ALA A 22 -35.49 -4.79 -11.30
C ALA A 22 -34.27 -5.72 -11.33
N ASN A 23 -33.52 -5.81 -10.22
CA ASN A 23 -32.29 -6.60 -10.12
C ASN A 23 -31.19 -6.22 -11.13
N HIS A 24 -31.11 -4.95 -11.53
CA HIS A 24 -30.03 -4.50 -12.41
C HIS A 24 -28.68 -4.66 -11.71
N ALA A 25 -27.65 -5.06 -12.47
CA ALA A 25 -26.27 -5.02 -12.05
C ALA A 25 -25.45 -4.12 -12.97
N VAL A 26 -24.52 -3.36 -12.39
CA VAL A 26 -23.49 -2.65 -13.13
C VAL A 26 -22.44 -3.66 -13.55
N GLN A 27 -22.27 -3.79 -14.86
CA GLN A 27 -21.30 -4.67 -15.47
C GLN A 27 -19.98 -3.94 -15.60
N ILE A 28 -18.89 -4.56 -15.14
CA ILE A 28 -17.57 -3.95 -15.10
C ILE A 28 -16.62 -4.75 -15.97
N ARG A 29 -15.89 -4.03 -16.83
CA ARG A 29 -14.76 -4.54 -17.58
C ARG A 29 -13.52 -3.71 -17.27
N LYS A 30 -12.40 -4.37 -17.02
CA LYS A 30 -11.11 -3.78 -16.70
C LYS A 30 -10.13 -4.02 -17.85
N GLN A 31 -9.08 -3.20 -17.87
CA GLN A 31 -7.92 -3.40 -18.76
C GLN A 31 -8.28 -3.54 -20.25
N VAL A 32 -9.30 -2.82 -20.72
CA VAL A 32 -9.72 -2.83 -22.12
C VAL A 32 -8.62 -2.20 -22.98
N ALA A 33 -7.89 -3.03 -23.72
CA ALA A 33 -6.75 -2.62 -24.54
C ALA A 33 -7.13 -2.39 -26.01
N SER A 34 -8.29 -2.88 -26.45
CA SER A 34 -8.75 -2.79 -27.84
C SER A 34 -10.24 -2.48 -27.96
N ILE A 35 -10.67 -1.96 -29.11
CA ILE A 35 -12.09 -1.72 -29.42
C ILE A 35 -12.88 -3.05 -29.40
N GLN A 36 -12.26 -4.15 -29.82
CA GLN A 36 -12.90 -5.46 -29.84
C GLN A 36 -13.24 -5.94 -28.42
N GLU A 37 -12.34 -5.72 -27.46
CA GLU A 37 -12.59 -6.02 -26.05
C GLU A 37 -13.71 -5.17 -25.44
N LEU A 38 -14.00 -3.98 -26.01
CA LEU A 38 -15.13 -3.15 -25.60
C LEU A 38 -16.49 -3.86 -25.80
N TYR A 39 -16.56 -4.83 -26.71
CA TYR A 39 -17.74 -5.63 -26.98
C TYR A 39 -17.66 -7.06 -26.42
N GLY A 40 -16.62 -7.37 -25.63
CA GLY A 40 -16.40 -8.68 -25.03
C GLY A 40 -17.26 -8.99 -23.80
N ASN A 41 -16.91 -10.04 -23.06
CA ASN A 41 -17.54 -10.34 -21.78
C ASN A 41 -17.11 -9.34 -20.68
N HIS A 42 -17.89 -9.25 -19.61
CA HIS A 42 -17.57 -8.45 -18.43
C HIS A 42 -16.81 -9.31 -17.41
N ASP A 43 -15.92 -8.67 -16.63
CA ASP A 43 -15.13 -9.38 -15.61
C ASP A 43 -15.99 -9.76 -14.41
N TYR A 44 -16.90 -8.87 -14.02
CA TYR A 44 -17.85 -9.10 -12.94
C TYR A 44 -18.99 -8.09 -12.97
N GLU A 45 -19.98 -8.33 -12.11
CA GLU A 45 -21.16 -7.50 -11.97
C GLU A 45 -21.31 -7.08 -10.50
N ILE A 46 -21.68 -5.82 -10.29
CA ILE A 46 -22.06 -5.30 -8.97
C ILE A 46 -23.55 -5.00 -9.00
N ARG A 47 -24.31 -5.55 -8.06
CA ARG A 47 -25.74 -5.24 -7.97
C ARG A 47 -25.97 -3.77 -7.72
N GLN A 48 -26.92 -3.17 -8.44
CA GLN A 48 -27.23 -1.75 -8.30
C GLN A 48 -27.66 -1.37 -6.88
N GLU A 49 -28.29 -2.30 -6.15
CA GLU A 49 -28.68 -2.13 -4.75
C GLU A 49 -27.49 -1.87 -3.82
N LEU A 50 -26.27 -2.24 -4.20
CA LEU A 50 -25.04 -2.00 -3.43
C LEU A 50 -24.40 -0.65 -3.77
N LEU A 51 -24.83 -0.02 -4.86
CA LEU A 51 -24.33 1.27 -5.31
C LEU A 51 -25.09 2.37 -4.57
N GLY A 52 -24.41 3.41 -4.16
CA GLY A 52 -25.10 4.57 -3.57
C GLY A 52 -25.35 4.49 -2.06
N ASN A 53 -25.23 3.32 -1.43
CA ASN A 53 -25.50 3.13 0.00
C ASN A 53 -24.38 3.62 0.94
N SER A 54 -23.31 4.20 0.39
CA SER A 54 -22.31 4.90 1.18
C SER A 54 -22.72 6.36 1.35
N ASP A 55 -22.23 7.03 2.41
CA ASP A 55 -22.50 8.45 2.71
C ASP A 55 -22.19 9.43 1.55
N LYS A 56 -21.52 8.95 0.48
CA LYS A 56 -21.13 9.73 -0.71
C LYS A 56 -21.63 9.14 -2.03
N ALA A 57 -22.50 8.14 -1.97
CA ALA A 57 -22.99 7.39 -3.11
C ALA A 57 -21.88 6.84 -4.04
N THR A 58 -20.75 6.42 -3.47
CA THR A 58 -19.61 5.86 -4.20
C THR A 58 -19.65 4.33 -4.24
N PHE A 59 -19.00 3.75 -5.24
CA PHE A 59 -18.74 2.32 -5.34
C PHE A 59 -17.34 2.05 -5.93
N ASP A 60 -16.76 0.89 -5.61
CA ASP A 60 -15.42 0.52 -6.03
C ASP A 60 -15.47 -0.33 -7.32
N ILE A 61 -14.80 0.13 -8.38
CA ILE A 61 -14.70 -0.57 -9.67
C ILE A 61 -13.41 -1.38 -9.83
N PHE A 62 -12.55 -1.41 -8.83
CA PHE A 62 -11.28 -2.14 -8.81
C PHE A 62 -11.36 -3.43 -8.01
N VAL A 63 -12.30 -3.53 -7.07
CA VAL A 63 -12.51 -4.71 -6.23
C VAL A 63 -13.74 -5.48 -6.73
N ASP A 64 -13.56 -6.75 -7.07
CA ASP A 64 -14.69 -7.62 -7.41
C ASP A 64 -15.45 -8.05 -6.14
N PRO A 65 -16.72 -8.49 -6.26
CA PRO A 65 -17.54 -8.87 -5.10
C PRO A 65 -16.96 -9.98 -4.23
N THR A 66 -16.18 -10.91 -4.81
CA THR A 66 -15.55 -12.01 -4.06
C THR A 66 -14.44 -11.46 -3.19
N THR A 67 -13.56 -10.63 -3.76
CA THR A 67 -12.49 -9.96 -3.02
C THR A 67 -13.08 -9.02 -1.96
N GLN A 68 -14.14 -8.28 -2.26
CA GLN A 68 -14.79 -7.42 -1.28
C GLN A 68 -15.32 -8.21 -0.07
N LYS A 69 -16.02 -9.33 -0.32
CA LYS A 69 -16.49 -10.23 0.76
C LYS A 69 -15.33 -10.79 1.56
N LEU A 70 -14.22 -11.15 0.92
CA LEU A 70 -13.03 -11.63 1.61
C LEU A 70 -12.44 -10.53 2.50
N MET A 71 -12.31 -9.30 2.00
CA MET A 71 -11.79 -8.17 2.78
C MET A 71 -12.70 -7.84 3.97
N MET A 72 -14.02 -7.88 3.80
CA MET A 72 -14.97 -7.73 4.91
C MET A 72 -14.75 -8.80 5.98
N LYS A 73 -14.67 -10.08 5.58
CA LYS A 73 -14.39 -11.19 6.51
C LYS A 73 -13.06 -11.06 7.22
N LEU A 74 -12.02 -10.59 6.53
CA LEU A 74 -10.72 -10.32 7.13
C LEU A 74 -10.79 -9.16 8.14
N GLY A 75 -11.71 -8.20 7.92
CA GLY A 75 -11.93 -7.04 8.78
C GLY A 75 -12.74 -7.32 10.05
N ASP A 76 -13.72 -8.24 10.01
CA ASP A 76 -14.73 -8.43 11.07
C ASP A 76 -14.17 -8.77 12.46
N ASN A 77 -12.93 -9.25 12.56
CA ASN A 77 -12.23 -9.46 13.83
C ASN A 77 -10.78 -8.96 13.79
N ALA A 78 -10.46 -8.04 12.87
CA ALA A 78 -9.14 -7.44 12.80
C ALA A 78 -9.03 -6.25 13.74
N ARG A 79 -7.81 -6.03 14.22
CA ARG A 79 -7.41 -4.78 14.87
C ARG A 79 -6.52 -4.00 13.91
N LEU A 80 -6.68 -2.68 13.89
CA LEU A 80 -5.81 -1.84 13.09
C LEU A 80 -4.38 -1.95 13.62
N LEU A 81 -3.40 -2.12 12.73
CA LEU A 81 -2.00 -2.22 13.13
C LEU A 81 -1.54 -1.03 13.98
N GLY A 82 -2.05 0.17 13.68
CA GLY A 82 -1.78 1.40 14.42
C GLY A 82 -2.34 1.43 15.86
N GLU A 83 -3.26 0.53 16.22
CA GLU A 83 -3.73 0.34 17.60
C GLU A 83 -2.83 -0.59 18.41
N ILE A 84 -1.99 -1.38 17.74
CA ILE A 84 -1.13 -2.39 18.36
C ILE A 84 0.31 -1.88 18.45
N CYS A 85 0.76 -1.09 17.47
CA CYS A 85 2.11 -0.55 17.47
C CYS A 85 2.21 0.81 16.77
N PHE A 86 3.28 1.55 17.12
CA PHE A 86 3.64 2.76 16.41
C PHE A 86 4.37 2.42 15.11
N ILE A 87 3.77 2.81 13.98
CA ILE A 87 4.42 2.70 12.68
C ILE A 87 5.35 3.90 12.49
N ARG A 88 6.67 3.64 12.42
CA ARG A 88 7.70 4.67 12.29
C ARG A 88 8.55 4.42 11.05
N GLN A 89 9.03 5.50 10.44
CA GLN A 89 10.01 5.40 9.36
C GLN A 89 11.40 5.08 9.92
N CYS A 90 12.15 4.27 9.17
CA CYS A 90 13.55 3.98 9.47
C CYS A 90 14.41 5.25 9.45
N ILE A 91 15.55 5.16 10.15
CA ILE A 91 16.56 6.21 10.16
C ILE A 91 17.16 6.37 8.77
N LYS A 92 17.37 7.62 8.37
CA LYS A 92 18.10 7.95 7.14
C LYS A 92 19.52 8.34 7.50
N THR A 93 20.48 7.55 7.03
CA THR A 93 21.92 7.74 7.27
C THR A 93 22.51 8.89 6.46
N GLY A 94 21.96 9.18 5.28
CA GLY A 94 22.46 10.20 4.34
C GLY A 94 23.72 9.75 3.59
N ASN A 95 24.67 9.10 4.27
CA ASN A 95 25.87 8.51 3.67
C ASN A 95 26.23 7.18 4.33
N ASP A 96 25.84 6.08 3.69
CA ASP A 96 26.10 4.72 4.19
C ASP A 96 27.59 4.40 4.31
N LYS A 97 28.47 4.96 3.46
CA LYS A 97 29.90 4.66 3.50
C LYS A 97 30.57 5.12 4.80
N ILE A 98 30.04 6.16 5.42
CA ILE A 98 30.58 6.75 6.64
C ILE A 98 29.88 6.18 7.87
N TYR A 99 28.56 5.98 7.77
CA TYR A 99 27.72 5.72 8.93
C TYR A 99 27.22 4.28 9.03
N VAL A 100 27.55 3.41 8.08
CA VAL A 100 27.18 1.99 8.13
C VAL A 100 28.39 1.12 7.84
N GLN A 101 28.62 0.11 8.68
CA GLN A 101 29.72 -0.83 8.49
C GLN A 101 29.30 -2.24 8.87
N SER A 102 29.91 -3.22 8.21
CA SER A 102 29.86 -4.62 8.65
C SER A 102 31.04 -4.91 9.55
N SER A 103 30.83 -5.65 10.63
CA SER A 103 31.89 -6.06 11.55
C SER A 103 31.49 -7.34 12.29
N ASP A 104 32.38 -8.33 12.34
CA ASP A 104 32.12 -9.57 13.08
C ASP A 104 32.23 -9.36 14.60
N VAL A 105 32.95 -8.32 15.02
CA VAL A 105 33.06 -7.89 16.42
C VAL A 105 32.20 -6.65 16.62
N SER A 106 31.47 -6.58 17.74
CA SER A 106 30.65 -5.40 18.06
C SER A 106 31.55 -4.16 18.21
N PRO A 107 31.44 -3.15 17.33
CA PRO A 107 32.16 -1.89 17.47
C PRO A 107 31.70 -1.15 18.73
N SER A 108 32.60 -0.40 19.34
CA SER A 108 32.28 0.45 20.49
C SER A 108 31.31 1.58 20.13
N GLU A 109 30.77 2.25 21.15
CA GLU A 109 29.95 3.45 20.96
C GLU A 109 30.64 4.46 20.00
N PRO A 110 29.89 5.11 19.09
CA PRO A 110 28.43 5.19 19.05
C PRO A 110 27.76 4.21 18.07
N TRP A 111 28.41 3.09 17.75
CA TRP A 111 27.88 2.13 16.77
C TRP A 111 26.84 1.20 17.40
N LYS A 112 25.72 1.00 16.69
CA LYS A 112 24.63 0.12 17.14
C LYS A 112 24.25 -0.89 16.06
N PRO A 113 23.85 -2.12 16.43
CA PRO A 113 23.33 -3.09 15.46
C PRO A 113 22.19 -2.49 14.65
N THR A 114 22.13 -2.80 13.36
CA THR A 114 21.12 -2.28 12.45
C THR A 114 20.74 -3.31 11.39
N LEU A 115 19.60 -3.09 10.75
CA LEU A 115 19.13 -3.87 9.61
C LEU A 115 18.86 -2.93 8.43
N ARG A 116 19.04 -3.45 7.21
CA ARG A 116 18.55 -2.82 5.97
C ARG A 116 17.31 -3.55 5.49
N GLY A 117 16.59 -2.95 4.54
CA GLY A 117 15.45 -3.63 3.89
C GLY A 117 15.83 -5.02 3.36
N ARG A 118 16.99 -5.15 2.72
CA ARG A 118 17.52 -6.43 2.22
C ARG A 118 17.88 -7.44 3.33
N SER A 119 18.09 -6.97 4.56
CA SER A 119 18.48 -7.80 5.69
C SER A 119 17.28 -8.53 6.32
N ILE A 120 16.05 -8.18 5.93
CA ILE A 120 14.81 -8.72 6.48
C ILE A 120 14.18 -9.65 5.43
N ASN A 121 13.99 -10.91 5.80
CA ASN A 121 13.26 -11.90 5.01
C ASN A 121 11.97 -12.31 5.74
N ARG A 122 11.08 -13.03 5.04
CA ARG A 122 9.87 -13.63 5.61
C ARG A 122 10.29 -14.59 6.74
N TYR A 123 10.18 -14.11 7.98
CA TYR A 123 10.54 -14.80 9.22
C TYR A 123 12.05 -15.00 9.50
N ALA A 124 12.94 -14.24 8.85
CA ALA A 124 14.38 -14.35 9.13
C ALA A 124 15.12 -13.01 9.00
N ILE A 125 16.23 -12.90 9.75
CA ILE A 125 17.22 -11.83 9.60
C ILE A 125 18.44 -12.41 8.90
N LEU A 126 18.81 -11.82 7.76
CA LEU A 126 19.92 -12.27 6.91
C LEU A 126 21.25 -11.68 7.35
N ASP A 127 21.31 -10.36 7.57
CA ASP A 127 22.55 -9.67 7.98
C ASP A 127 22.54 -9.44 9.50
N LYS A 128 23.38 -10.16 10.25
CA LYS A 128 23.50 -10.02 11.72
C LYS A 128 24.66 -9.13 12.17
N ASN A 129 25.61 -8.85 11.28
CA ASN A 129 26.88 -8.20 11.59
C ASN A 129 26.94 -6.76 11.08
N LEU A 130 25.79 -6.10 10.92
CA LEU A 130 25.69 -4.75 10.36
C LEU A 130 25.44 -3.72 11.46
N TYR A 131 26.17 -2.62 11.42
CA TYR A 131 26.14 -1.57 12.44
C TYR A 131 25.95 -0.18 11.82
N VAL A 132 25.20 0.68 12.49
CA VAL A 132 25.04 2.10 12.14
C VAL A 132 25.65 2.99 13.21
N LYS A 133 26.38 4.03 12.80
CA LYS A 133 26.97 5.03 13.68
C LYS A 133 25.89 6.03 14.12
N TYR A 134 25.45 5.94 15.37
CA TYR A 134 24.41 6.80 15.91
C TYR A 134 24.92 8.20 16.25
N GLY A 135 24.16 9.23 15.88
CA GLY A 135 24.54 10.62 16.20
C GLY A 135 23.63 11.67 15.60
N ARG A 136 23.99 12.94 15.79
CA ARG A 136 23.20 14.11 15.36
C ARG A 136 23.12 14.28 13.84
N TRP A 137 24.04 13.67 13.10
CA TRP A 137 24.08 13.66 11.64
C TRP A 137 23.02 12.76 11.00
N LEU A 138 22.42 11.84 11.76
CA LEU A 138 21.36 10.98 11.25
C LEU A 138 20.09 11.82 11.06
N ALA A 139 19.54 11.79 9.84
CA ALA A 139 18.32 12.52 9.55
C ALA A 139 17.14 11.89 10.30
N ARG A 140 16.53 12.68 11.17
CA ARG A 140 15.29 12.30 11.87
C ARG A 140 14.10 12.63 10.99
N ASN A 141 13.07 11.79 11.06
CA ASN A 141 11.76 12.24 10.63
C ASN A 141 11.28 13.30 11.64
N TRP A 142 11.07 14.52 11.17
CA TRP A 142 10.64 15.67 11.97
C TRP A 142 9.31 15.44 12.72
N LYS A 143 8.50 14.47 12.30
CA LYS A 143 7.25 14.08 12.98
C LYS A 143 7.47 13.23 14.23
N ASN A 144 8.65 12.63 14.42
CA ASN A 144 8.93 11.78 15.59
C ASN A 144 9.39 12.66 16.76
N LYS A 145 8.49 12.92 17.73
CA LYS A 145 8.77 13.75 18.92
C LYS A 145 9.45 13.02 20.08
N SER A 146 9.54 11.70 20.01
CA SER A 146 10.23 10.85 21.01
C SER A 146 11.01 9.74 20.31
N PHE A 147 12.07 9.24 20.96
CA PHE A 147 12.76 8.01 20.57
C PHE A 147 11.98 6.80 21.01
#